data_AF-A0A9Q3E613-F1
#
_entry.id   AF-A0A9Q3E613-F1
#
_cell.length_a   1.000
_cell.length_b   1.000
_cell.length_c   1.000
_cell.angle_alpha   90.00
_cell.angle_beta   90.00
_cell.angle_gamma   90.00
#
_symmetry.space_group_name_H-M   'P 1'
#
loop_
_entity.id
_entity.type
_entity.pdbx_description
1 polymer ?
#
loop_
_entity_poly.entity_id
_entity_poly.type
_entity_poly.pdbx_seq_one_letter_code
_entity_poly.pdbx_strand_id
1 'polypeptide(L)'
;MYSSTEKSFKDHWKKHQKQVKNPEVLQYLENTWLPLKEYYVPVQANHHCHLGVGSTAGVEGAHSMVNIWLQDSTGTLLELVRALHMAFRKQFIEIINRISKGMIFHLKSFPPHIGALNRMVSHYAFWMAFDKFKTKFSPNEKCTNIYKTYQGIPCKHKTQNAFFKCHRLDISDFHPQWHLNLP
;
A
#
# COMPACT_ATOMS: atom_id res chain seq x y z
N MET A 1 -14.57 0.91 8.37
CA MET A 1 -14.22 0.03 9.50
C MET A 1 -12.70 -0.01 9.71
N TYR A 2 -12.04 1.14 9.70
CA TYR A 2 -10.60 1.16 9.94
C TYR A 2 -10.38 1.01 11.45
N SER A 3 -9.86 -0.15 11.85
CA SER A 3 -9.67 -0.49 13.26
C SER A 3 -8.34 -1.20 13.43
N SER A 4 -7.47 -0.59 14.23
CA SER A 4 -6.16 -1.14 14.57
C SER A 4 -6.22 -2.17 15.71
N THR A 5 -7.38 -2.32 16.37
CA THR A 5 -7.60 -3.26 17.47
C THR A 5 -8.94 -3.96 17.33
N GLU A 6 -9.02 -5.20 17.82
CA GLU A 6 -10.25 -6.01 17.82
C GLU A 6 -11.38 -5.33 18.61
N LYS A 7 -11.03 -4.65 19.72
CA LYS A 7 -11.98 -3.86 20.50
C LYS A 7 -12.58 -2.72 19.69
N SER A 8 -11.74 -1.93 19.02
CA SER A 8 -12.19 -0.85 18.14
C SER A 8 -13.07 -1.38 17.00
N PHE A 9 -12.73 -2.53 16.42
CA PHE A 9 -13.54 -3.15 15.38
C PHE A 9 -14.95 -3.49 15.88
N LYS A 10 -15.05 -4.16 17.04
CA LYS A 10 -16.34 -4.51 17.67
C LYS A 10 -17.16 -3.27 17.99
N ASP A 11 -16.53 -2.21 18.50
CA ASP A 11 -17.21 -0.96 18.85
C ASP A 11 -17.73 -0.24 17.59
N HIS A 12 -16.91 -0.16 16.53
CA HIS A 12 -17.32 0.39 15.24
C HIS A 12 -18.45 -0.43 14.60
N TRP A 13 -18.40 -1.76 14.70
CA TRP A 13 -19.43 -2.63 14.16
C TRP A 13 -20.77 -2.43 14.86
N LYS A 14 -20.78 -2.40 16.20
CA LYS A 14 -21.98 -2.10 17.00
C LYS A 14 -22.56 -0.72 16.67
N LYS A 15 -21.70 0.29 16.45
CA LYS A 15 -22.13 1.62 16.03
C LYS A 15 -22.77 1.56 14.64
N HIS A 16 -22.19 0.81 13.72
CA HIS A 16 -22.70 0.66 12.36
C HIS A 16 -24.06 -0.04 12.33
N GLN A 17 -24.23 -1.12 13.11
CA GLN A 17 -25.52 -1.81 13.26
C GLN A 17 -26.65 -0.87 13.71
N LYS A 18 -26.36 0.13 14.55
CA LYS A 18 -27.34 1.15 14.97
C LYS A 18 -27.63 2.22 13.92
N GLN A 19 -26.72 2.42 12.95
CA GLN A 19 -26.84 3.46 11.93
C GLN A 19 -27.56 2.98 10.67
N VAL A 20 -27.43 1.70 10.33
CA VAL A 20 -28.06 1.14 9.15
C VAL A 20 -29.56 0.95 9.41
N LYS A 21 -30.38 1.66 8.63
CA LYS A 21 -31.84 1.61 8.76
C LYS A 21 -32.48 0.41 8.06
N ASN A 22 -31.80 -0.18 7.07
CA ASN A 22 -32.32 -1.28 6.29
C ASN A 22 -31.82 -2.63 6.86
N PRO A 23 -32.71 -3.49 7.38
CA PRO A 23 -32.33 -4.78 7.96
C PRO A 23 -31.75 -5.77 6.93
N GLU A 24 -32.18 -5.71 5.66
CA GLU A 24 -31.65 -6.58 4.60
C GLU A 24 -30.17 -6.28 4.32
N VAL A 25 -29.81 -4.99 4.36
CA VAL A 25 -28.41 -4.56 4.20
C VAL A 25 -27.57 -5.07 5.36
N LEU A 26 -28.07 -5.01 6.59
CA LEU A 26 -27.36 -5.58 7.74
C LEU A 26 -27.17 -7.09 7.60
N GLN A 27 -28.23 -7.81 7.23
CA GLN A 27 -28.17 -9.26 7.02
C GLN A 27 -27.17 -9.62 5.91
N TYR A 28 -27.16 -8.87 4.80
CA TYR A 28 -26.19 -9.05 3.72
C TYR A 28 -24.74 -8.83 4.21
N LEU A 29 -24.49 -7.76 4.95
CA LEU A 29 -23.17 -7.46 5.50
C LEU A 29 -22.71 -8.54 6.50
N GLU A 30 -23.61 -9.02 7.36
CA GLU A 30 -23.34 -10.07 8.35
C GLU A 30 -23.04 -11.43 7.70
N ASN A 31 -23.78 -11.79 6.65
CA ASN A 31 -23.67 -13.11 6.03
C ASN A 31 -22.58 -13.16 4.95
N THR A 32 -22.30 -12.05 4.27
CA THR A 32 -21.41 -12.02 3.10
C THR A 32 -20.05 -11.41 3.43
N TRP A 33 -20.05 -10.22 4.05
CA TRP A 33 -18.82 -9.44 4.21
C TRP A 33 -18.12 -9.74 5.54
N LEU A 34 -18.86 -9.79 6.64
CA LEU A 34 -18.30 -10.02 7.96
C LEU A 34 -17.48 -11.33 8.10
N PRO A 35 -17.82 -12.45 7.43
CA PRO A 35 -16.97 -13.64 7.40
C PRO A 35 -15.61 -13.39 6.72
N LEU A 36 -15.57 -12.47 5.75
CA LEU A 36 -14.38 -12.09 4.98
C LEU A 36 -13.56 -10.96 5.63
N LYS A 37 -13.84 -10.61 6.88
CA LYS A 37 -13.17 -9.52 7.61
C LYS A 37 -11.65 -9.63 7.63
N GLU A 38 -11.10 -10.84 7.54
CA GLU A 38 -9.66 -11.08 7.47
C GLU A 38 -8.98 -10.44 6.25
N TYR A 39 -9.72 -10.15 5.18
CA TYR A 39 -9.17 -9.57 3.95
C TYR A 39 -9.17 -8.03 3.95
N TYR A 40 -10.01 -7.38 4.76
CA TYR A 40 -10.23 -5.93 4.66
C TYR A 40 -10.23 -5.18 6.00
N VAL A 41 -10.29 -5.87 7.14
CA VAL A 41 -10.20 -5.24 8.46
C VAL A 41 -8.72 -5.15 8.86
N PRO A 42 -8.15 -3.95 9.06
CA PRO A 42 -6.69 -3.79 9.25
C PRO A 42 -6.09 -4.63 10.38
N VAL A 43 -6.80 -4.80 11.50
CA VAL A 43 -6.32 -5.63 12.62
C VAL A 43 -6.09 -7.09 12.22
N GLN A 44 -6.80 -7.60 11.21
CA GLN A 44 -6.64 -8.98 10.70
C GLN A 44 -5.87 -9.01 9.38
N ALA A 45 -6.22 -8.14 8.44
CA ALA A 45 -5.61 -8.07 7.11
C ALA A 45 -4.11 -7.77 7.14
N ASN A 46 -3.65 -6.97 8.11
CA ASN A 46 -2.23 -6.64 8.24
C ASN A 46 -1.35 -7.82 8.70
N HIS A 47 -1.93 -9.00 8.93
CA HIS A 47 -1.17 -10.25 9.10
C HIS A 47 -0.77 -10.89 7.77
N HIS A 48 -1.29 -10.39 6.65
CA HIS A 48 -0.96 -10.84 5.31
C HIS A 48 -0.24 -9.73 4.54
N CYS A 49 0.63 -10.13 3.60
CA CYS A 49 1.34 -9.18 2.76
C CYS A 49 0.42 -8.65 1.66
N HIS A 50 0.01 -7.38 1.78
CA HIS A 50 -0.83 -6.71 0.77
C HIS A 50 -0.21 -5.38 0.28
N LEU A 51 1.05 -5.11 0.65
CA LEU A 51 1.90 -3.99 0.20
C LEU A 51 1.25 -2.60 0.31
N GLY A 52 0.35 -2.43 1.29
CA GLY A 52 -0.42 -1.20 1.49
C GLY A 52 -1.62 -1.04 0.55
N VAL A 53 -1.89 -2.00 -0.33
CA VAL A 53 -3.13 -2.08 -1.11
C VAL A 53 -4.23 -2.59 -0.18
N GLY A 54 -5.07 -1.67 0.30
CA GLY A 54 -6.22 -1.99 1.16
C GLY A 54 -7.50 -1.31 0.70
N SER A 55 -7.49 -0.72 -0.49
CA SER A 55 -8.62 0.02 -1.06
C SER A 55 -8.85 -0.42 -2.51
N THR A 56 -10.12 -0.42 -2.91
CA THR A 56 -10.57 -0.64 -4.29
C THR A 56 -10.34 0.56 -5.20
N ALA A 57 -9.88 1.71 -4.69
CA ALA A 57 -9.72 2.94 -5.46
C ALA A 57 -8.88 2.78 -6.74
N GLY A 58 -7.85 1.93 -6.72
CA GLY A 58 -7.05 1.64 -7.92
C GLY A 58 -7.84 0.87 -8.98
N VAL A 59 -8.64 -0.11 -8.56
CA VAL A 59 -9.51 -0.91 -9.44
C VAL A 59 -10.65 -0.04 -9.97
N GLU A 60 -11.29 0.75 -9.10
CA GLU A 60 -12.34 1.69 -9.47
C GLU A 60 -11.83 2.76 -10.43
N GLY A 61 -10.62 3.27 -10.24
CA GLY A 61 -9.98 4.19 -11.18
C GLY A 61 -9.73 3.55 -12.55
N ALA A 62 -9.27 2.30 -12.58
CA ALA A 62 -9.09 1.56 -13.82
C ALA A 62 -10.43 1.29 -14.52
N HIS A 63 -11.45 0.88 -13.78
CA HIS A 63 -12.81 0.69 -14.30
C HIS A 63 -13.42 2.00 -14.81
N SER A 64 -13.28 3.09 -14.06
CA SER A 64 -13.75 4.41 -14.44
C SER A 64 -13.11 4.88 -15.74
N MET A 65 -11.79 4.71 -15.87
CA MET A 65 -11.08 4.99 -17.12
C MET A 65 -11.67 4.17 -18.27
N VAL A 66 -11.79 2.85 -18.12
CA VAL A 66 -12.37 1.99 -19.17
C VAL A 66 -13.79 2.43 -19.52
N ASN A 67 -14.62 2.76 -18.54
CA ASN A 67 -15.99 3.21 -18.74
C ASN A 67 -16.07 4.54 -19.50
N ILE A 68 -15.20 5.50 -19.20
CA ILE A 68 -15.11 6.76 -19.97
C ILE A 68 -14.84 6.44 -21.45
N TRP A 69 -13.88 5.56 -21.73
CA TRP A 69 -13.57 5.16 -23.10
C TRP A 69 -14.72 4.40 -23.79
N LEU A 70 -15.47 3.59 -23.05
CA LEU A 70 -16.63 2.86 -23.57
C LEU A 70 -17.83 3.76 -23.84
N GLN A 71 -18.07 4.76 -22.99
CA GLN A 71 -19.20 5.68 -23.13
C GLN A 71 -19.07 6.58 -24.36
N ASP A 72 -17.84 6.95 -24.74
CA ASP A 72 -17.57 7.81 -25.90
C ASP A 72 -17.35 7.02 -27.21
N SER A 73 -17.34 5.68 -27.17
CA SER A 73 -17.04 4.85 -28.35
C SER A 73 -18.31 4.40 -29.07
N THR A 74 -18.60 5.04 -30.20
CA THR A 74 -19.49 4.50 -31.25
C THR A 74 -18.75 3.59 -32.23
N GLY A 75 -17.48 3.28 -31.94
CA GLY A 75 -16.59 2.52 -32.81
C GLY A 75 -16.78 1.01 -32.72
N THR A 76 -16.08 0.30 -33.60
CA THR A 76 -16.03 -1.16 -33.62
C THR A 76 -15.24 -1.71 -32.42
N LEU A 77 -15.52 -2.96 -32.05
CA LEU A 77 -14.77 -3.67 -31.00
C LEU A 77 -13.24 -3.65 -31.24
N LEU A 78 -12.82 -3.68 -32.51
CA LEU A 78 -11.40 -3.64 -32.88
C LEU A 78 -10.74 -2.30 -32.50
N GLU A 79 -11.44 -1.19 -32.71
CA GLU A 79 -10.96 0.15 -32.36
C GLU A 79 -10.84 0.31 -30.83
N LEU A 80 -11.81 -0.21 -30.09
CA LEU A 80 -11.78 -0.27 -28.63
C LEU A 80 -10.55 -1.04 -28.12
N VAL A 81 -10.30 -2.25 -28.63
CA VAL A 81 -9.17 -3.09 -28.19
C VAL A 81 -7.84 -2.39 -28.48
N ARG A 82 -7.71 -1.74 -29.65
CA ARG A 82 -6.50 -0.96 -29.99
C ARG A 82 -6.31 0.23 -29.05
N ALA A 83 -7.38 0.97 -28.75
CA ALA A 83 -7.33 2.11 -27.84
C ALA A 83 -6.95 1.68 -26.41
N LEU A 84 -7.53 0.61 -25.89
CA LEU A 84 -7.17 0.03 -24.59
C LEU A 84 -5.70 -0.37 -24.55
N HIS A 85 -5.21 -1.04 -25.58
CA HIS A 85 -3.80 -1.43 -25.66
C HIS A 85 -2.88 -0.20 -25.65
N MET A 86 -3.21 0.87 -26.39
CA MET A 86 -2.47 2.13 -26.37
C MET A 86 -2.49 2.80 -25.00
N ALA A 87 -3.65 2.83 -24.33
CA ALA A 87 -3.81 3.39 -22.99
C ALA A 87 -2.97 2.63 -21.95
N PHE A 88 -2.99 1.30 -21.98
CA PHE A 88 -2.15 0.46 -21.12
C PHE A 88 -0.67 0.67 -21.40
N ARG A 89 -0.27 0.74 -22.67
CA ARG A 89 1.12 1.03 -23.05
C ARG A 89 1.57 2.40 -22.54
N LYS A 90 0.70 3.41 -22.65
CA LYS A 90 0.97 4.76 -22.14
C LYS A 90 1.15 4.75 -20.62
N GLN A 91 0.23 4.14 -19.87
CA GLN A 91 0.35 4.01 -18.41
C GLN A 91 1.61 3.27 -17.99
N PHE A 92 1.94 2.18 -18.69
CA PHE A 92 3.16 1.43 -18.43
C PHE A 92 4.41 2.33 -18.59
N ILE A 93 4.51 3.05 -19.70
CA ILE A 93 5.61 4.00 -19.95
C ILE A 93 5.64 5.10 -18.88
N GLU A 94 4.48 5.63 -18.48
CA GLU A 94 4.39 6.63 -17.41
C GLU A 94 4.91 6.10 -16.07
N ILE A 95 4.57 4.86 -15.70
CA ILE A 95 5.06 4.20 -14.48
C ILE A 95 6.58 4.05 -14.56
N ILE A 96 7.12 3.53 -15.66
CA ILE A 96 8.57 3.40 -15.85
C ILE A 96 9.25 4.76 -15.73
N ASN A 97 8.74 5.78 -16.42
CA ASN A 97 9.28 7.14 -16.34
C ASN A 97 9.24 7.71 -14.92
N ARG A 98 8.19 7.44 -14.14
CA ARG A 98 8.09 7.84 -12.73
C ARG A 98 9.15 7.16 -11.87
N ILE A 99 9.37 5.86 -12.08
CA ILE A 99 10.43 5.10 -11.39
C ILE A 99 11.79 5.69 -11.73
N SER A 100 12.10 5.87 -13.02
CA SER A 100 13.36 6.45 -13.49
C SER A 100 13.60 7.85 -12.94
N LYS A 101 12.58 8.73 -12.92
CA LYS A 101 12.67 10.06 -12.30
C LYS A 101 12.92 9.96 -10.80
N GLY A 102 12.28 9.02 -10.11
CA GLY A 102 12.51 8.75 -8.69
C GLY A 102 13.93 8.32 -8.35
N MET A 103 14.66 7.72 -9.30
CA MET A 103 16.07 7.34 -9.14
C MET A 103 17.07 8.50 -9.24
N ILE A 104 16.62 9.66 -9.75
CA ILE A 104 17.44 10.87 -9.88
C ILE A 104 17.53 11.60 -8.52
N PHE A 105 16.53 11.45 -7.65
CA PHE A 105 16.56 11.98 -6.28
C PHE A 105 17.51 11.17 -5.42
N HIS A 106 18.64 11.78 -5.07
CA HIS A 106 19.61 11.16 -4.19
C HIS A 106 19.18 11.26 -2.73
N LEU A 107 19.31 10.16 -1.98
CA LEU A 107 19.31 10.14 -0.52
C LEU A 107 20.53 10.86 0.11
N LYS A 108 21.12 11.85 -0.59
CA LYS A 108 22.35 12.57 -0.18
C LYS A 108 22.21 13.29 1.17
N SER A 109 20.98 13.64 1.57
CA SER A 109 20.70 14.26 2.88
C SER A 109 20.57 13.23 4.03
N PHE A 110 20.70 11.93 3.74
CA PHE A 110 20.63 10.86 4.73
C PHE A 110 22.03 10.36 5.12
N PRO A 111 22.17 9.77 6.32
CA PRO A 111 23.44 9.17 6.76
C PRO A 111 24.04 8.19 5.73
N PRO A 112 25.38 8.09 5.61
CA PRO A 112 26.03 7.30 4.56
C PRO A 112 25.60 5.82 4.49
N HIS A 113 25.34 5.19 5.64
CA HIS A 113 24.88 3.80 5.73
C HIS A 113 23.44 3.58 5.24
N ILE A 114 22.66 4.65 5.12
CA ILE A 114 21.34 4.66 4.47
C ILE A 114 21.48 4.99 2.98
N GLY A 115 22.43 5.86 2.64
CA GLY A 115 22.80 6.16 1.26
C GLY A 115 23.19 4.92 0.44
N ALA A 116 23.64 3.85 1.09
CA ALA A 116 23.92 2.56 0.45
C ALA A 116 22.69 1.91 -0.21
N LEU A 117 21.47 2.20 0.27
CA LEU A 117 20.22 1.71 -0.34
C LEU A 117 19.77 2.54 -1.54
N ASN A 118 20.45 3.66 -1.81
CA ASN A 118 20.12 4.53 -2.91
C ASN A 118 20.23 3.75 -4.24
N ARG A 119 19.19 3.85 -5.07
CA ARG A 119 19.04 3.10 -6.33
C ARG A 119 18.89 1.57 -6.20
N MET A 120 18.93 1.01 -4.99
CA MET A 120 18.63 -0.41 -4.74
C MET A 120 17.16 -0.60 -4.37
N VAL A 121 16.59 0.34 -3.62
CA VAL A 121 15.19 0.33 -3.18
C VAL A 121 14.48 1.56 -3.72
N SER A 122 13.21 1.41 -4.07
CA SER A 122 12.39 2.52 -4.54
C SER A 122 12.34 3.65 -3.50
N HIS A 123 12.46 4.89 -3.98
CA HIS A 123 12.36 6.07 -3.13
C HIS A 123 11.05 6.11 -2.34
N TYR A 124 9.96 5.61 -2.93
CA TYR A 124 8.65 5.48 -2.28
C TYR A 124 8.70 4.59 -1.03
N ALA A 125 9.25 3.38 -1.13
CA ALA A 125 9.35 2.47 0.01
C ALA A 125 10.26 3.01 1.11
N PHE A 126 11.34 3.69 0.71
CA PHE A 126 12.23 4.36 1.65
C PHE A 126 11.51 5.47 2.44
N TRP A 127 10.79 6.37 1.75
CA TRP A 127 10.01 7.41 2.41
C TRP A 127 8.87 6.86 3.26
N MET A 128 8.24 5.77 2.85
CA MET A 128 7.24 5.09 3.66
C MET A 128 7.84 4.61 4.99
N ALA A 129 9.01 3.96 4.96
CA ALA A 129 9.72 3.55 6.17
C ALA A 129 10.12 4.75 7.04
N PHE A 130 10.56 5.84 6.43
CA PHE A 130 10.95 7.07 7.13
C PHE A 130 9.74 7.79 7.77
N ASP A 131 8.60 7.83 7.09
CA ASP A 131 7.37 8.41 7.62
C ASP A 131 6.88 7.62 8.85
N LYS A 132 6.90 6.28 8.77
CA LYS A 132 6.57 5.43 9.93
C LYS A 132 7.54 5.62 11.09
N PHE A 133 8.80 5.91 10.80
CA PHE A 133 9.77 6.29 11.83
C PHE A 133 9.35 7.55 12.61
N LYS A 134 8.82 8.59 11.95
CA LYS A 134 8.45 9.88 12.58
C LYS A 134 7.30 9.78 13.59
N THR A 135 6.55 8.68 13.60
CA THR A 135 5.46 8.47 14.56
C THR A 135 5.97 8.44 16.01
N LYS A 136 5.14 8.72 17.02
CA LYS A 136 5.56 8.73 18.45
C LYS A 136 6.18 7.38 18.86
N PHE A 137 7.39 7.40 19.43
CA PHE A 137 8.11 6.22 19.88
C PHE A 137 7.95 6.05 21.39
N SER A 138 7.56 4.85 21.81
CA SER A 138 7.57 4.46 23.21
C SER A 138 8.73 3.48 23.43
N PRO A 139 9.73 3.78 24.28
CA PRO A 139 10.91 2.93 24.49
C PRO A 139 10.61 1.47 24.86
N ASN A 140 9.44 1.23 25.47
CA ASN A 140 9.01 -0.09 25.93
C ASN A 140 8.02 -0.77 24.97
N GLU A 141 7.75 -0.21 23.80
CA GLU A 141 6.85 -0.82 22.81
C GLU A 141 7.52 -2.05 22.20
N LYS A 142 6.88 -3.22 22.32
CA LYS A 142 7.36 -4.43 21.66
C LYS A 142 7.22 -4.28 20.15
N CYS A 143 8.26 -4.66 19.41
CA CYS A 143 8.18 -4.66 17.96
C CYS A 143 7.21 -5.75 17.46
N THR A 144 6.14 -5.32 16.81
CA THR A 144 5.12 -6.22 16.24
C THR A 144 5.49 -6.73 14.85
N ASN A 145 6.51 -6.14 14.20
CA ASN A 145 6.89 -6.38 12.80
C ASN A 145 5.76 -6.24 11.76
N ILE A 146 4.62 -5.67 12.15
CA ILE A 146 3.42 -5.59 11.31
C ILE A 146 3.73 -4.89 9.97
N TYR A 147 4.45 -3.77 9.97
CA TYR A 147 4.86 -3.07 8.72
C TYR A 147 5.70 -3.94 7.77
N LYS A 148 6.54 -4.82 8.31
CA LYS A 148 7.31 -5.78 7.50
C LYS A 148 6.37 -6.80 6.89
N THR A 149 5.39 -7.27 7.66
CA THR A 149 4.39 -8.24 7.20
C THR A 149 3.50 -7.68 6.10
N TYR A 150 2.82 -6.56 6.34
CA TYR A 150 1.76 -6.11 5.42
C TYR A 150 2.24 -5.12 4.36
N GLN A 151 3.24 -4.29 4.67
CA GLN A 151 3.77 -3.27 3.75
C GLN A 151 5.11 -3.66 3.14
N GLY A 152 5.78 -4.69 3.67
CA GLY A 152 7.08 -5.11 3.15
C GLY A 152 8.19 -4.09 3.40
N ILE A 153 8.10 -3.29 4.46
CA ILE A 153 9.11 -2.28 4.81
C ILE A 153 9.72 -2.59 6.19
N PRO A 154 10.94 -2.13 6.50
CA PRO A 154 11.52 -2.33 7.82
C PRO A 154 10.62 -1.76 8.92
N CYS A 155 10.59 -2.44 10.06
CA CYS A 155 9.86 -1.94 11.20
C CYS A 155 10.52 -0.65 11.72
N LYS A 156 9.70 0.19 12.37
CA LYS A 156 10.14 1.44 12.97
C LYS A 156 11.40 1.30 13.84
N HIS A 157 11.49 0.23 14.63
CA HIS A 157 12.66 -0.04 15.48
C HIS A 157 13.94 -0.25 14.67
N LYS A 158 13.86 -1.02 13.58
CA LYS A 158 15.00 -1.27 12.71
C LYS A 158 15.42 0.00 11.97
N THR A 159 14.45 0.77 11.48
CA THR A 159 14.70 2.10 10.90
C THR A 159 15.36 3.03 11.93
N GLN A 160 14.89 3.11 13.17
CA GLN A 160 15.51 3.95 14.21
C GLN A 160 16.95 3.54 14.55
N ASN A 161 17.19 2.24 14.74
CA ASN A 161 18.54 1.75 14.98
C ASN A 161 19.46 2.08 13.82
N ALA A 162 18.95 2.04 12.59
CA ALA A 162 19.72 2.48 11.45
C ALA A 162 20.04 3.97 11.54
N PHE A 163 19.05 4.84 11.72
CA PHE A 163 19.27 6.29 11.75
C PHE A 163 20.13 6.78 12.92
N PHE A 164 20.02 6.20 14.13
CA PHE A 164 20.68 6.73 15.34
C PHE A 164 21.85 5.89 15.86
N LYS A 165 21.92 4.59 15.55
CA LYS A 165 22.92 3.66 16.11
C LYS A 165 23.88 3.12 15.06
N CYS A 166 23.97 3.78 13.90
CA CYS A 166 24.81 3.38 12.76
C CYS A 166 24.58 1.94 12.29
N HIS A 167 23.38 1.38 12.52
CA HIS A 167 23.03 0.06 12.00
C HIS A 167 22.75 0.16 10.50
N ARG A 168 23.12 -0.85 9.72
CA ARG A 168 22.81 -0.87 8.28
C ARG A 168 21.40 -1.42 8.05
N LEU A 169 20.65 -0.77 7.18
CA LEU A 169 19.50 -1.39 6.52
C LEU A 169 20.00 -2.06 5.26
N ASP A 170 19.51 -3.27 5.00
CA ASP A 170 19.85 -4.02 3.80
C ASP A 170 18.68 -4.03 2.81
N ILE A 171 18.95 -4.31 1.54
CA ILE A 171 17.88 -4.48 0.54
C ILE A 171 16.89 -5.58 0.94
N SER A 172 17.36 -6.64 1.62
CA SER A 172 16.53 -7.73 2.15
C SER A 172 15.57 -7.31 3.27
N ASP A 173 15.73 -6.10 3.83
CA ASP A 173 14.76 -5.55 4.77
C ASP A 173 13.49 -5.03 4.12
N PHE A 174 13.53 -4.86 2.79
CA PHE A 174 12.40 -4.46 1.98
C PHE A 174 11.91 -5.67 1.19
N HIS A 175 10.60 -5.74 1.00
CA HIS A 175 9.97 -6.74 0.14
C HIS A 175 10.45 -6.57 -1.31
N PRO A 176 10.61 -7.67 -2.09
CA PRO A 176 11.10 -7.62 -3.47
C PRO A 176 10.36 -6.65 -4.39
N GLN A 177 9.06 -6.43 -4.17
CA GLN A 177 8.28 -5.40 -4.89
C GLN A 177 8.93 -4.00 -4.87
N TRP A 178 9.65 -3.68 -3.79
CA TRP A 178 10.28 -2.38 -3.60
C TRP A 178 11.70 -2.32 -4.14
N HIS A 179 12.26 -3.45 -4.57
CA HIS A 179 13.60 -3.51 -5.14
C HIS A 179 13.56 -2.91 -6.53
N LEU A 180 14.53 -2.05 -6.81
CA LEU A 180 14.74 -1.55 -8.15
C LEU A 180 15.61 -2.59 -8.86
N ASN A 181 14.98 -3.51 -9.57
CA ASN A 181 15.69 -4.38 -10.50
C ASN A 181 16.25 -3.51 -11.62
N LEU A 182 17.52 -3.14 -11.49
CA LEU A 182 18.26 -2.52 -12.57
C LEU A 182 18.46 -3.59 -13.64
N PRO A 183 18.07 -3.35 -14.91
CA PRO A 183 18.60 -4.13 -16.02
C PRO A 183 20.13 -4.00 -16.11
#